data_AF-A0A239QYP0-F1
#
_entry.id   AF-A0A239QYP0-F1
#
_cell.length_a   1.000
_cell.length_b   1.000
_cell.length_c   1.000
_cell.angle_alpha   90.00
_cell.angle_beta   90.00
_cell.angle_gamma   90.00
#
_symmetry.space_group_name_H-M   'P 1'
#
loop_
_entity.id
_entity.type
_entity.pdbx_description
1 polymer ?
#
loop_
_entity_poly.entity_id
_entity_poly.type
_entity_poly.pdbx_seq_one_letter_code
_entity_poly.pdbx_strand_id
1 'polypeptide(L)' 'MKHSYSKSELATMAGVSYSTFYRYLRSRRMLFEQMGLSIYAKKLPLRAVKDICDDYCFDL' A
#
# COMPACT_ATOMS: atom_id res chain seq x y z
N MET A 1 6.82 14.61 8.52
CA MET A 1 6.31 13.26 8.18
C MET A 1 5.80 13.26 6.75
N LYS A 2 6.09 12.23 5.96
CA LYS A 2 5.54 12.12 4.58
C LYS A 2 4.02 11.90 4.66
N HIS A 3 3.26 12.59 3.82
CA HIS A 3 1.80 12.44 3.73
C HIS A 3 1.35 11.29 2.81
N SER A 4 2.28 10.75 2.00
CA SER A 4 2.02 9.65 1.08
C SER A 4 3.32 8.91 0.73
N TYR A 5 3.18 7.64 0.35
CA TYR A 5 4.28 6.76 -0.02
C TYR A 5 4.03 6.18 -1.41
N SER A 6 5.08 6.01 -2.20
CA SER A 6 4.99 5.27 -3.46
C SER A 6 4.86 3.77 -3.20
N LYS A 7 4.26 3.05 -4.14
CA LYS A 7 4.15 1.58 -4.06
C LYS A 7 5.50 0.89 -4.04
N SER A 8 6.50 1.44 -4.75
CA SER A 8 7.86 0.91 -4.73
C SER A 8 8.51 1.06 -3.37
N GLU A 9 8.34 2.21 -2.69
CA GLU A 9 8.83 2.38 -1.32
C GLU A 9 8.17 1.38 -0.37
N LEU A 10 6.84 1.23 -0.45
CA LEU A 10 6.09 0.29 0.38
C LEU A 10 6.49 -1.17 0.12
N ALA A 11 6.70 -1.56 -1.13
CA ALA A 11 7.18 -2.90 -1.47
C ALA A 11 8.57 -3.18 -0.87
N THR A 12 9.48 -2.21 -0.97
CA THR A 12 10.82 -2.31 -0.36
C THR A 12 10.74 -2.44 1.16
N MET A 13 9.94 -1.61 1.83
CA MET A 13 9.76 -1.67 3.29
C MET A 13 9.12 -3.00 3.73
N ALA A 14 8.16 -3.51 2.96
CA ALA A 14 7.53 -4.80 3.19
C ALA A 14 8.45 -6.01 2.83
N GLY A 15 9.67 -5.77 2.33
CA GLY A 15 10.60 -6.85 1.98
C GLY A 15 10.15 -7.72 0.80
N VAL A 16 9.26 -7.22 -0.06
CA VAL A 16 8.69 -7.99 -1.18
C VAL A 16 8.96 -7.32 -2.53
N SER A 17 8.91 -8.11 -3.59
CA SER A 17 8.96 -7.56 -4.96
C SER A 17 7.75 -6.67 -5.24
N TYR A 18 7.92 -5.69 -6.14
CA TYR A 18 6.83 -4.82 -6.57
C TYR A 18 5.63 -5.61 -7.15
N SER A 19 5.89 -6.70 -7.87
CA SER A 19 4.82 -7.53 -8.46
C SER A 19 4.01 -8.27 -7.39
N THR A 20 4.68 -8.79 -6.34
CA THR A 20 4.02 -9.35 -5.15
C THR A 20 3.17 -8.30 -4.45
N PHE A 21 3.74 -7.12 -4.20
CA PHE A 21 3.03 -6.01 -3.57
C PHE A 21 1.81 -5.57 -4.38
N TYR A 22 1.95 -5.46 -5.70
CA TYR A 22 0.86 -5.10 -6.59
C TYR A 22 -0.26 -6.16 -6.61
N ARG A 23 0.10 -7.45 -6.55
CA ARG A 23 -0.88 -8.54 -6.40
C ARG A 23 -1.65 -8.42 -5.08
N TYR A 24 -0.96 -8.11 -3.99
CA TYR A 24 -1.57 -7.82 -2.69
C TYR A 24 -2.57 -6.64 -2.77
N LEU A 25 -2.22 -5.56 -3.46
CA LEU A 25 -3.15 -4.42 -3.63
C LEU A 25 -4.38 -4.82 -4.44
N ARG A 26 -4.20 -5.64 -5.49
CA ARG A 26 -5.31 -6.16 -6.30
C ARG A 26 -6.26 -7.04 -5.51
N SER A 27 -5.77 -7.88 -4.60
CA SER A 27 -6.65 -8.73 -3.77
C SER A 27 -7.48 -7.91 -2.78
N ARG A 28 -7.00 -6.71 -2.40
CA ARG A 28 -7.70 -5.76 -1.52
C ARG A 28 -8.42 -4.64 -2.26
N ARG A 29 -8.60 -4.74 -3.59
CA ARG A 29 -9.16 -3.67 -4.41
C ARG A 29 -10.44 -3.06 -3.84
N MET A 30 -11.37 -3.89 -3.38
CA MET A 30 -12.64 -3.42 -2.80
C MET A 30 -12.43 -2.57 -1.55
N LEU A 31 -11.47 -2.93 -0.68
CA LEU A 31 -11.15 -2.16 0.53
C LEU A 31 -10.58 -0.78 0.17
N PHE A 32 -9.68 -0.71 -0.82
CA PHE A 32 -9.18 0.57 -1.33
C PHE A 32 -10.30 1.42 -1.96
N GLU A 33 -11.20 0.81 -2.74
CA GLU A 33 -12.34 1.50 -3.35
C GLU A 33 -13.30 2.06 -2.30
N GLN A 34 -13.58 1.32 -1.22
CA GLN A 34 -14.39 1.79 -0.07
C GLN A 34 -13.75 3.00 0.63
N MET A 35 -12.43 3.09 0.64
CA MET A 35 -11.71 4.27 1.14
C MET A 35 -11.71 5.44 0.15
N GLY A 36 -12.27 5.28 -1.05
CA GLY A 36 -12.20 6.27 -2.13
C GLY A 36 -10.80 6.35 -2.75
N LEU A 37 -10.05 5.25 -2.75
CA LEU A 37 -8.70 5.16 -3.29
C LEU A 37 -8.64 4.21 -4.49
N SER A 38 -7.84 4.59 -5.48
CA SER A 38 -7.55 3.74 -6.63
C SER A 38 -6.27 2.95 -6.40
N ILE A 39 -6.32 1.63 -6.57
CA ILE A 39 -5.12 0.79 -6.60
C ILE A 39 -4.16 1.14 -7.76
N TYR A 40 -4.60 1.96 -8.72
CA TYR A 40 -3.77 2.46 -9.82
C TYR A 40 -3.07 3.78 -9.49
N ALA A 41 -3.40 4.42 -8.36
CA ALA A 41 -2.72 5.63 -7.90
C ALA A 41 -1.21 5.39 -7.76
N LYS A 42 -0.37 6.37 -8.14
CA LYS A 42 1.09 6.25 -8.02
C LYS A 42 1.56 6.25 -6.57
N LYS A 43 0.86 6.99 -5.71
CA LYS A 43 1.14 7.14 -4.28
C LYS A 43 -0.10 6.78 -3.47
N LEU A 44 0.11 6.19 -2.31
CA LEU A 44 -0.94 5.87 -1.34
C LEU A 44 -0.86 6.86 -0.17
N PRO A 45 -2.00 7.42 0.28
CA PRO A 45 -2.04 8.31 1.43
C PRO A 45 -1.81 7.53 2.72
N LEU A 46 -1.34 8.22 3.76
CA LEU A 46 -0.94 7.63 5.04
C LEU A 46 -2.01 6.70 5.65
N ARG A 47 -3.30 7.01 5.52
CA ARG A 47 -4.39 6.16 6.03
C ARG A 47 -4.35 4.74 5.49
N ALA A 48 -4.12 4.57 4.18
CA ALA A 48 -4.06 3.26 3.56
C ALA A 48 -2.70 2.59 3.77
N VAL A 49 -1.66 3.38 4.05
CA VAL A 49 -0.34 2.85 4.40
C VAL A 49 -0.38 2.15 5.76
N LYS A 50 -1.17 2.64 6.72
CA LYS A 50 -1.35 1.96 8.02
C LYS A 50 -1.90 0.54 7.85
N ASP A 51 -2.96 0.35 7.07
CA ASP A 51 -3.53 -0.98 6.84
C ASP A 51 -2.50 -1.93 6.17
N ILE A 52 -1.66 -1.39 5.28
CA ILE A 52 -0.58 -2.14 4.64
C ILE A 52 0.51 -2.53 5.64
N CYS A 53 0.90 -1.62 6.52
CA CYS A 53 1.87 -1.85 7.58
C CYS A 53 1.39 -2.97 8.52
N ASP A 54 0.12 -2.91 8.93
CA ASP A 54 -0.49 -3.93 9.79
C ASP A 54 -0.52 -5.30 9.10
N ASP A 55 -0.85 -5.35 7.80
CA ASP A 55 -0.91 -6.59 7.03
C ASP A 55 0.47 -7.25 6.78
N TYR A 56 1.52 -6.45 6.61
CA TYR A 56 2.88 -6.93 6.35
C TYR A 56 3.78 -6.93 7.60
N CYS A 57 3.26 -6.50 8.76
CA CYS A 57 3.97 -6.37 10.02
C CYS A 57 5.27 -5.55 9.91
N PHE A 58 5.21 -4.33 9.34
CA PHE A 58 6.34 -3.40 9.32
C PHE A 58 5.96 -1.99 9.79
N ASP A 59 6.91 -1.29 10.41
CA ASP A 59 6.73 0.07 10.94
C ASP A 59 7.03 1.15 9.90
N LEU A 60 6.40 2.33 10.06
CA LEU A 60 6.46 3.46 9.12
C LEU A 60 6.87 4.79 9.75
#